data_AF-A0A0E3U3F8-F1
#
_entry.id   AF-A0A0E3U3F8-F1
#
_cell.length_a   1.000
_cell.length_b   1.000
_cell.length_c   1.000
_cell.angle_alpha   90.00
_cell.angle_beta   90.00
_cell.angle_gamma   90.00
#
_symmetry.space_group_name_H-M   'P 1'
#
loop_
_entity.id
_entity.type
_entity.pdbx_description
1 polymer ?
#
loop_
_entity_poly.entity_id
_entity_poly.type
_entity_poly.pdbx_seq_one_letter_code
_entity_poly.pdbx_strand_id
1 'polypeptide(L)'
;MKKYFIYFMMITTFLTNCSKQKQKNFFQNAHKHQKIIPNTSSTQNTNTYQEHIHQSSINYGIDERLIMAIIQVESNYNPTAISKSNAIGLMQLKASTAGKDVYKLKGLQGQPSPDILKNAEINIDCGTAYLSILQKQLLGINNSKTRRYAIIVAYVNGLSTLLNIFSINHNIAIKKINHMTPDKFCRYIKKHHPAPQAQTYLYKVNAVYSLIHHQ
;
A
#
# COMPACT_ATOMS: atom_id res chain seq x y z
N MET A 1 17.88 -56.78 0.12
CA MET A 1 17.48 -55.52 -0.54
C MET A 1 16.82 -54.55 0.46
N LYS A 2 17.60 -53.94 1.37
CA LYS A 2 17.15 -52.85 2.27
C LYS A 2 18.38 -51.98 2.56
N LYS A 3 18.64 -50.95 1.74
CA LYS A 3 19.67 -49.93 2.06
C LYS A 3 19.52 -48.57 1.34
N TYR A 4 18.47 -48.34 0.53
CA TYR A 4 18.34 -47.10 -0.26
C TYR A 4 17.18 -46.16 0.13
N PHE A 5 16.36 -46.48 1.14
CA PHE A 5 15.18 -45.65 1.46
C PHE A 5 15.44 -44.48 2.43
N ILE A 6 16.59 -44.45 3.11
CA ILE A 6 16.86 -43.42 4.16
C ILE A 6 17.49 -42.14 3.58
N TYR A 7 18.06 -42.18 2.37
CA TYR A 7 18.79 -41.02 1.83
C TYR A 7 17.89 -39.95 1.17
N PHE A 8 16.63 -40.26 0.85
CA PHE A 8 15.74 -39.33 0.15
C PHE A 8 14.99 -38.37 1.09
N MET A 9 14.98 -38.62 2.41
CA MET A 9 14.28 -37.79 3.40
C MET A 9 15.16 -36.77 4.15
N MET A 10 16.38 -36.53 3.65
CA MET A 10 17.34 -35.56 4.24
C MET A 10 17.71 -34.41 3.30
N ILE A 11 17.30 -34.45 2.02
CA ILE A 11 17.66 -33.43 1.01
C ILE A 11 16.60 -32.32 0.89
N THR A 12 15.36 -32.54 1.34
CA THR A 12 14.27 -31.55 1.22
C THR A 12 14.31 -30.43 2.27
N THR A 13 15.15 -30.54 3.31
CA THR A 13 15.23 -29.52 4.37
C THR A 13 16.21 -28.38 4.06
N PHE A 14 17.10 -28.52 3.06
CA PHE A 14 18.11 -27.48 2.77
C PHE A 14 17.62 -26.33 1.86
N LEU A 15 16.53 -26.50 1.11
CA LEU A 15 16.02 -25.46 0.19
C LEU A 15 15.09 -24.42 0.85
N THR A 16 14.60 -24.66 2.07
CA THR A 16 13.68 -23.73 2.75
C THR A 16 14.38 -22.70 3.65
N ASN A 17 15.66 -22.91 3.96
CA ASN A 17 16.38 -22.06 4.91
C ASN A 17 16.82 -20.72 4.30
N CYS A 18 17.14 -20.70 3.00
CA CYS A 18 17.62 -19.51 2.30
C CYS A 18 16.54 -18.41 2.18
N SER A 19 15.27 -18.78 1.96
CA SER A 19 14.17 -17.81 1.87
C SER A 19 13.80 -17.21 3.23
N LYS A 20 13.79 -18.02 4.30
CA LYS A 20 13.57 -17.56 5.68
C LYS A 20 14.69 -16.62 6.14
N GLN A 21 15.93 -16.91 5.78
CA GLN A 21 17.09 -16.08 6.14
C GLN A 21 17.09 -14.75 5.39
N LYS A 22 16.68 -14.72 4.12
CA LYS A 22 16.48 -13.48 3.36
C LYS A 22 15.36 -12.61 3.93
N GLN A 23 14.25 -13.23 4.36
CA GLN A 23 13.14 -12.55 5.03
C GLN A 23 13.58 -11.97 6.38
N LYS A 24 14.30 -12.77 7.20
CA LYS A 24 14.84 -12.34 8.49
C LYS A 24 15.84 -11.18 8.33
N ASN A 25 16.72 -11.23 7.34
CA ASN A 25 17.70 -10.16 7.08
C ASN A 25 17.06 -8.87 6.55
N PHE A 26 16.00 -8.98 5.71
CA PHE A 26 15.24 -7.82 5.25
C PHE A 26 14.61 -7.05 6.42
N PHE A 27 13.97 -7.77 7.35
CA PHE A 27 13.32 -7.14 8.52
C PHE A 27 14.29 -6.80 9.66
N GLN A 28 15.40 -7.52 9.83
CA GLN A 28 16.42 -7.21 10.85
C GLN A 28 17.22 -5.94 10.52
N ASN A 29 17.42 -5.63 9.24
CA ASN A 29 18.12 -4.41 8.84
C ASN A 29 17.27 -3.14 9.02
N ALA A 30 15.93 -3.26 9.03
CA ALA A 30 15.00 -2.16 9.32
C ALA A 30 15.07 -1.70 10.79
N HIS A 31 15.33 -2.61 11.72
CA HIS A 31 15.27 -2.35 13.17
C HIS A 31 16.44 -1.55 13.79
N LYS A 32 17.41 -1.03 13.01
CA LYS A 32 18.69 -0.55 13.57
C LYS A 32 18.75 0.93 13.97
N HIS A 33 17.70 1.74 13.72
CA HIS A 33 17.68 3.16 14.10
C HIS A 33 16.50 3.49 15.01
N GLN A 34 16.76 3.54 16.32
CA GLN A 34 15.80 3.99 17.33
C GLN A 34 16.52 4.89 18.33
N LYS A 35 16.14 6.17 18.41
CA LYS A 35 16.53 7.09 19.49
C LYS A 35 15.28 7.84 19.96
N ILE A 36 15.01 7.80 21.26
CA ILE A 36 13.74 8.19 21.90
C ILE A 36 13.77 9.65 22.35
N ILE A 37 12.72 10.45 22.07
CA ILE A 37 12.41 11.72 22.77
C ILE A 37 10.87 11.88 22.93
N PRO A 38 10.32 12.38 24.06
CA PRO A 38 8.88 12.30 24.35
C PRO A 38 8.05 13.61 24.19
N ASN A 39 6.79 13.41 23.72
CA ASN A 39 5.48 14.03 24.03
C ASN A 39 5.10 15.50 23.69
N THR A 40 3.99 15.71 22.93
CA THR A 40 2.72 16.41 23.31
C THR A 40 1.65 16.53 22.19
N SER A 41 0.59 15.72 22.28
CA SER A 41 -0.84 15.99 21.95
C SER A 41 -1.25 16.80 20.69
N SER A 42 -1.87 16.09 19.74
CA SER A 42 -2.68 16.50 18.57
C SER A 42 -1.95 16.95 17.29
N THR A 43 -0.77 17.56 17.38
CA THR A 43 0.14 17.79 16.22
C THR A 43 1.31 16.80 16.20
N GLN A 44 1.30 15.82 17.12
CA GLN A 44 2.49 15.04 17.46
C GLN A 44 2.47 13.56 17.08
N ASN A 45 1.39 13.07 16.47
CA ASN A 45 1.38 11.72 15.90
C ASN A 45 1.97 11.66 14.48
N THR A 46 2.02 12.77 13.74
CA THR A 46 2.67 12.83 12.41
C THR A 46 4.18 12.72 12.54
N ASN A 47 4.76 13.35 13.55
CA ASN A 47 6.21 13.41 13.77
C ASN A 47 6.81 12.01 14.03
N THR A 48 6.08 11.14 14.73
CA THR A 48 6.52 9.77 15.07
C THR A 48 6.78 8.89 13.84
N TYR A 49 6.07 9.12 12.74
CA TYR A 49 6.19 8.32 11.52
C TYR A 49 6.78 9.08 10.34
N GLN A 50 7.12 10.36 10.53
CA GLN A 50 7.58 11.25 9.47
C GLN A 50 8.82 10.71 8.77
N GLU A 51 9.79 10.17 9.52
CA GLU A 51 10.98 9.56 8.93
C GLU A 51 10.64 8.33 8.07
N HIS A 52 9.80 7.41 8.56
CA HIS A 52 9.37 6.25 7.78
C HIS A 52 8.59 6.63 6.52
N ILE A 53 7.75 7.66 6.61
CA ILE A 53 6.99 8.22 5.48
C ILE A 53 7.94 8.83 4.45
N HIS A 54 8.87 9.67 4.91
CA HIS A 54 9.86 10.34 4.07
C HIS A 54 10.74 9.33 3.32
N GLN A 55 11.30 8.36 4.05
CA GLN A 55 12.12 7.31 3.46
C GLN A 55 11.33 6.47 2.44
N SER A 56 10.10 6.09 2.78
CA SER A 56 9.24 5.32 1.86
C SER A 56 8.85 6.13 0.62
N SER A 57 8.56 7.43 0.79
CA SER A 57 8.30 8.36 -0.32
C SER A 57 9.44 8.39 -1.32
N ILE A 58 10.67 8.59 -0.83
CA ILE A 58 11.88 8.60 -1.66
C ILE A 58 12.07 7.26 -2.37
N ASN A 59 11.97 6.15 -1.63
CA ASN A 59 12.22 4.81 -2.16
C ASN A 59 11.25 4.41 -3.29
N TYR A 60 10.02 4.91 -3.24
CA TYR A 60 8.94 4.48 -4.14
C TYR A 60 8.46 5.57 -5.11
N GLY A 61 8.95 6.80 -4.97
CA GLY A 61 8.52 7.94 -5.79
C GLY A 61 7.05 8.27 -5.60
N ILE A 62 6.58 8.26 -4.35
CA ILE A 62 5.20 8.58 -3.96
C ILE A 62 5.19 9.84 -3.11
N ASP A 63 4.35 10.82 -3.45
CA ASP A 63 4.18 12.07 -2.68
C ASP A 63 3.88 11.78 -1.20
N GLU A 64 4.72 12.31 -0.29
CA GLU A 64 4.56 12.16 1.17
C GLU A 64 3.17 12.56 1.64
N ARG A 65 2.59 13.61 1.06
CA ARG A 65 1.25 14.07 1.41
C ARG A 65 0.19 13.03 1.10
N LEU A 66 0.39 12.24 0.04
CA LEU A 66 -0.52 11.15 -0.30
C LEU A 66 -0.41 10.02 0.73
N ILE A 67 0.81 9.68 1.15
CA ILE A 67 1.05 8.66 2.17
C ILE A 67 0.41 9.09 3.50
N MET A 68 0.69 10.31 3.95
CA MET A 68 0.10 10.92 5.16
C MET A 68 -1.43 10.96 5.09
N ALA A 69 -2.00 11.39 3.96
CA ALA A 69 -3.44 11.46 3.78
C ALA A 69 -4.12 10.08 3.85
N ILE A 70 -3.48 9.05 3.26
CA ILE A 70 -3.97 7.67 3.34
C ILE A 70 -3.89 7.16 4.77
N ILE A 71 -2.75 7.31 5.46
CA ILE A 71 -2.61 6.88 6.87
C ILE A 71 -3.67 7.53 7.77
N GLN A 72 -3.88 8.84 7.59
CA GLN A 72 -4.88 9.60 8.37
C GLN A 72 -6.30 9.05 8.15
N VAL A 73 -6.68 8.76 6.90
CA VAL A 73 -8.02 8.25 6.58
C VAL A 73 -8.20 6.78 6.97
N GLU A 74 -7.16 5.96 6.83
CA GLU A 74 -7.22 4.51 7.07
C GLU A 74 -7.23 4.15 8.55
N SER A 75 -6.39 4.81 9.36
CA SER A 75 -6.18 4.41 10.75
C SER A 75 -6.15 5.58 11.74
N ASN A 76 -6.19 6.83 11.26
CA ASN A 76 -5.91 8.01 12.08
C ASN A 76 -4.60 7.83 12.87
N TYR A 77 -3.57 7.32 12.18
CA TYR A 77 -2.24 7.02 12.73
C TYR A 77 -2.21 5.95 13.85
N ASN A 78 -3.20 5.04 13.92
CA ASN A 78 -3.18 3.90 14.84
C ASN A 78 -2.43 2.69 14.24
N PRO A 79 -1.21 2.34 14.71
CA PRO A 79 -0.40 1.28 14.13
C PRO A 79 -0.93 -0.13 14.42
N THR A 80 -1.83 -0.28 15.40
CA THR A 80 -2.42 -1.57 15.76
C THR A 80 -3.85 -1.73 15.24
N ALA A 81 -4.32 -0.81 14.39
CA ALA A 81 -5.66 -0.87 13.80
C ALA A 81 -5.89 -2.17 13.02
N ILE A 82 -7.02 -2.84 13.27
CA ILE A 82 -7.46 -4.01 12.53
C ILE A 82 -8.92 -3.80 12.13
N SER A 83 -9.21 -3.77 10.82
CA SER A 83 -10.60 -3.68 10.35
C SER A 83 -11.34 -5.00 10.48
N LYS A 84 -12.68 -4.95 10.39
CA LYS A 84 -13.55 -6.14 10.31
C LYS A 84 -13.17 -7.11 9.17
N SER A 85 -12.48 -6.61 8.15
CA SER A 85 -12.06 -7.40 6.99
C SER A 85 -10.58 -7.82 7.05
N ASN A 86 -9.93 -7.70 8.22
CA ASN A 86 -8.51 -8.01 8.45
C ASN A 86 -7.54 -7.16 7.64
N ALA A 87 -7.86 -5.89 7.41
CA ALA A 87 -6.89 -4.88 6.99
C ALA A 87 -6.14 -4.37 8.24
N ILE A 88 -4.82 -4.21 8.17
CA ILE A 88 -3.95 -4.09 9.35
C ILE A 88 -3.06 -2.85 9.27
N GLY A 89 -2.90 -2.20 10.42
CA GLY A 89 -1.94 -1.15 10.69
C GLY A 89 -2.28 0.20 10.07
N LEU A 90 -1.25 1.05 9.98
CA LEU A 90 -1.36 2.47 9.62
C LEU A 90 -2.05 2.71 8.27
N MET A 91 -1.69 1.92 7.27
CA MET A 91 -2.18 2.01 5.89
C MET A 91 -3.23 0.94 5.57
N GLN A 92 -3.74 0.22 6.59
CA GLN A 92 -4.80 -0.80 6.46
C GLN A 92 -4.55 -1.80 5.31
N LEU A 93 -3.43 -2.52 5.39
CA LEU A 93 -3.05 -3.51 4.38
C LEU A 93 -3.69 -4.86 4.66
N LYS A 94 -4.26 -5.48 3.62
CA LYS A 94 -4.67 -6.89 3.67
C LYS A 94 -3.50 -7.74 3.16
N ALA A 95 -3.04 -8.66 4.01
CA ALA A 95 -1.91 -9.53 3.70
C ALA A 95 -2.13 -10.34 2.40
N SER A 96 -3.34 -10.89 2.20
CA SER A 96 -3.66 -11.75 1.06
C SER A 96 -3.78 -11.04 -0.28
N THR A 97 -3.84 -9.70 -0.31
CA THR A 97 -3.94 -8.90 -1.52
C THR A 97 -2.73 -7.99 -1.66
N ALA A 98 -2.81 -6.75 -1.18
CA ALA A 98 -1.73 -5.75 -1.28
C ALA A 98 -0.41 -6.28 -0.71
N GLY A 99 -0.46 -7.00 0.42
CA GLY A 99 0.74 -7.61 1.01
C GLY A 99 1.42 -8.62 0.10
N LYS A 100 0.64 -9.45 -0.59
CA LYS A 100 1.13 -10.45 -1.56
C LYS A 100 1.74 -9.78 -2.79
N ASP A 101 1.11 -8.73 -3.31
CA ASP A 101 1.63 -7.96 -4.45
C ASP A 101 2.96 -7.29 -4.10
N VAL A 102 3.07 -6.73 -2.90
CA VAL A 102 4.31 -6.11 -2.39
C VAL A 102 5.42 -7.14 -2.17
N TYR A 103 5.10 -8.31 -1.61
CA TYR A 103 6.07 -9.39 -1.47
C TYR A 103 6.62 -9.82 -2.82
N LYS A 104 5.75 -9.98 -3.82
CA LYS A 104 6.16 -10.27 -5.20
C LYS A 104 7.08 -9.18 -5.76
N LEU A 105 6.74 -7.90 -5.57
CA LEU A 105 7.59 -6.77 -5.97
C LEU A 105 8.98 -6.83 -5.31
N LYS A 106 9.04 -7.17 -4.02
CA LYS A 106 10.28 -7.29 -3.24
C LYS A 106 11.05 -8.60 -3.48
N GLY A 107 10.59 -9.46 -4.40
CA GLY A 107 11.22 -10.76 -4.67
C GLY A 107 11.11 -11.74 -3.50
N LEU A 108 10.12 -11.55 -2.62
CA LEU A 108 9.79 -12.41 -1.49
C LEU A 108 8.67 -13.38 -1.87
N GLN A 109 8.64 -14.53 -1.21
CA GLN A 109 7.60 -15.54 -1.40
C GLN A 109 6.51 -15.41 -0.34
N GLY A 110 5.27 -15.72 -0.71
CA GLY A 110 4.13 -15.67 0.21
C GLY A 110 3.56 -14.27 0.42
N GLN A 111 3.24 -13.94 1.66
CA GLN A 111 2.63 -12.67 2.07
C GLN A 111 3.12 -12.28 3.49
N PRO A 112 3.04 -10.99 3.89
CA PRO A 112 3.40 -10.59 5.25
C PRO A 112 2.45 -11.20 6.28
N SER A 113 2.97 -11.53 7.46
CA SER A 113 2.12 -11.97 8.57
C SER A 113 1.34 -10.79 9.15
N PRO A 114 0.18 -11.03 9.78
CA PRO A 114 -0.57 -9.99 10.47
C PRO A 114 0.26 -9.20 11.49
N ASP A 115 1.11 -9.87 12.26
CA ASP A 115 1.94 -9.20 13.28
C ASP A 115 3.04 -8.35 12.67
N ILE A 116 3.63 -8.78 11.55
CA ILE A 116 4.59 -7.95 10.79
C ILE A 116 3.92 -6.65 10.32
N LEU A 117 2.65 -6.71 9.90
CA LEU A 117 1.91 -5.53 9.44
C LEU A 117 1.51 -4.57 10.58
N LYS A 118 1.65 -4.93 11.86
CA LYS A 118 1.47 -4.00 12.99
C LYS A 118 2.69 -3.13 13.24
N ASN A 119 3.86 -3.51 12.71
CA ASN A 119 5.04 -2.66 12.77
C ASN A 119 4.86 -1.46 11.83
N ALA A 120 4.99 -0.24 12.37
CA ALA A 120 4.71 0.99 11.63
C ALA A 120 5.60 1.18 10.40
N GLU A 121 6.91 1.00 10.54
CA GLU A 121 7.88 1.12 9.45
C GLU A 121 7.54 0.15 8.31
N ILE A 122 7.36 -1.14 8.63
CA ILE A 122 7.04 -2.17 7.64
C ILE A 122 5.67 -1.90 7.00
N ASN A 123 4.69 -1.42 7.76
CA ASN A 123 3.36 -1.12 7.24
C ASN A 123 3.41 0.06 6.25
N ILE A 124 4.15 1.13 6.58
CA ILE A 124 4.32 2.30 5.71
C ILE A 124 5.12 1.93 4.45
N ASP A 125 6.21 1.19 4.59
CA ASP A 125 7.01 0.69 3.47
C ASP A 125 6.16 -0.18 2.54
N CYS A 126 5.43 -1.16 3.08
CA CYS A 126 4.55 -2.01 2.28
C CYS A 126 3.41 -1.22 1.61
N GLY A 127 2.77 -0.29 2.32
CA GLY A 127 1.66 0.47 1.76
C GLY A 127 2.10 1.44 0.68
N THR A 128 3.26 2.05 0.86
CA THR A 128 3.89 2.92 -0.15
C THR A 128 4.37 2.11 -1.35
N ALA A 129 4.95 0.93 -1.12
CA ALA A 129 5.26 -0.02 -2.20
C ALA A 129 4.02 -0.39 -3.01
N TYR A 130 2.88 -0.64 -2.35
CA TYR A 130 1.62 -0.94 -3.04
C TYR A 130 1.14 0.25 -3.87
N LEU A 131 1.22 1.48 -3.36
CA LEU A 131 0.93 2.69 -4.13
C LEU A 131 1.80 2.81 -5.38
N SER A 132 3.09 2.44 -5.30
CA SER A 132 3.99 2.44 -6.46
C SER A 132 3.59 1.41 -7.54
N ILE A 133 3.06 0.26 -7.14
CA ILE A 133 2.51 -0.75 -8.06
C ILE A 133 1.33 -0.14 -8.83
N LEU A 134 0.39 0.48 -8.11
CA LEU A 134 -0.77 1.15 -8.71
C LEU A 134 -0.34 2.31 -9.62
N GLN A 135 0.61 3.14 -9.17
CA GLN A 135 1.16 4.24 -9.96
C GLN A 135 1.73 3.73 -11.29
N LYS A 136 2.54 2.66 -11.25
CA LYS A 136 3.12 2.04 -12.45
C LYS A 136 2.05 1.52 -13.40
N GLN A 137 1.03 0.85 -12.86
CA GLN A 137 -0.08 0.30 -13.65
C GLN A 137 -0.97 1.39 -14.27
N LEU A 138 -1.00 2.58 -13.67
CA LEU A 138 -1.82 3.71 -14.09
C LEU A 138 -1.04 4.81 -14.83
N LEU A 139 0.22 4.57 -15.24
CA LEU A 139 1.04 5.55 -15.96
C LEU A 139 0.40 6.05 -17.27
N GLY A 140 -0.48 5.25 -17.88
CA GLY A 140 -1.22 5.65 -19.08
C GLY A 140 -2.26 6.75 -18.85
N ILE A 141 -2.57 7.12 -17.60
CA ILE A 141 -3.41 8.28 -17.28
C ILE A 141 -2.53 9.54 -17.34
N ASN A 142 -2.77 10.40 -18.33
CA ASN A 142 -1.87 11.52 -18.65
C ASN A 142 -1.90 12.63 -17.59
N ASN A 143 -3.10 13.03 -17.16
CA ASN A 143 -3.25 14.08 -16.16
C ASN A 143 -2.84 13.57 -14.78
N SER A 144 -1.82 14.18 -14.16
CA SER A 144 -1.27 13.75 -12.87
C SER A 144 -2.28 13.80 -11.72
N LYS A 145 -3.16 14.81 -11.70
CA LYS A 145 -4.22 14.95 -10.69
C LYS A 145 -5.28 13.84 -10.86
N THR A 146 -5.71 13.58 -12.09
CA THR A 146 -6.61 12.45 -12.39
C THR A 146 -5.95 11.10 -12.04
N ARG A 147 -4.66 10.93 -12.34
CA ARG A 147 -3.91 9.72 -12.00
C ARG A 147 -3.83 9.50 -10.50
N ARG A 148 -3.59 10.55 -9.71
CA ARG A 148 -3.66 10.48 -8.23
C ARG A 148 -5.05 10.05 -7.75
N TYR A 149 -6.13 10.57 -8.34
CA TYR A 149 -7.49 10.16 -7.99
C TYR A 149 -7.77 8.70 -8.32
N ALA A 150 -7.31 8.24 -9.49
CA ALA A 150 -7.37 6.84 -9.87
C ALA A 150 -6.60 5.94 -8.88
N ILE A 151 -5.38 6.33 -8.48
CA ILE A 151 -4.60 5.59 -7.47
C ILE A 151 -5.38 5.49 -6.15
N ILE A 152 -5.95 6.58 -5.65
CA ILE A 152 -6.73 6.60 -4.41
C ILE A 152 -7.93 5.64 -4.47
N VAL A 153 -8.67 5.63 -5.58
CA VAL A 153 -9.82 4.72 -5.75
C VAL A 153 -9.37 3.26 -5.89
N ALA A 154 -8.29 3.02 -6.65
CA ALA A 154 -7.73 1.68 -6.84
C ALA A 154 -7.14 1.12 -5.54
N TYR A 155 -6.63 1.96 -4.64
CA TYR A 155 -6.09 1.55 -3.35
C TYR A 155 -7.13 0.84 -2.48
N VAL A 156 -8.34 1.40 -2.41
CA VAL A 156 -9.42 0.89 -1.54
C VAL A 156 -10.23 -0.25 -2.18
N ASN A 157 -10.39 -0.27 -3.51
CA ASN A 157 -11.27 -1.24 -4.19
C ASN A 157 -10.63 -2.07 -5.31
N GLY A 158 -9.34 -1.86 -5.57
CA GLY A 158 -8.57 -2.58 -6.59
C GLY A 158 -8.59 -1.92 -7.96
N LEU A 159 -7.49 -2.09 -8.70
CA LEU A 159 -7.30 -1.54 -10.05
C LEU A 159 -8.36 -2.00 -11.04
N SER A 160 -8.65 -3.30 -11.09
CA SER A 160 -9.61 -3.84 -12.05
C SER A 160 -11.02 -3.31 -11.81
N THR A 161 -11.43 -3.19 -10.54
CA THR A 161 -12.71 -2.57 -10.17
C THR A 161 -12.81 -1.15 -10.69
N LEU A 162 -11.76 -0.35 -10.50
CA LEU A 162 -11.71 1.02 -11.02
C LEU A 162 -11.83 1.06 -12.55
N LEU A 163 -11.03 0.29 -13.28
CA LEU A 163 -11.00 0.35 -14.75
C LEU A 163 -12.32 -0.15 -15.37
N ASN A 164 -12.94 -1.17 -14.78
CA ASN A 164 -14.21 -1.74 -15.23
C ASN A 164 -15.38 -0.75 -15.18
N ILE A 165 -15.29 0.32 -14.37
CA ILE A 165 -16.29 1.41 -14.36
C ILE A 165 -16.32 2.13 -15.71
N PHE A 166 -15.19 2.18 -16.44
CA PHE A 166 -15.09 2.86 -17.73
C PHE A 166 -15.18 1.88 -18.91
N SER A 167 -14.54 0.71 -18.80
CA SER A 167 -14.59 -0.36 -19.81
C SER A 167 -13.97 -1.65 -19.27
N ILE A 168 -14.46 -2.81 -19.73
CA ILE A 168 -13.81 -4.12 -19.51
C ILE A 168 -12.41 -4.15 -20.14
N ASN A 169 -12.20 -3.43 -21.25
CA ASN A 169 -10.88 -3.32 -21.87
C ASN A 169 -10.08 -2.20 -21.20
N HIS A 170 -8.98 -2.55 -20.55
CA HIS A 170 -8.15 -1.60 -19.80
C HIS A 170 -7.61 -0.45 -20.67
N ASN A 171 -7.20 -0.71 -21.91
CA ASN A 171 -6.72 0.34 -22.81
C ASN A 171 -7.83 1.33 -23.18
N ILE A 172 -9.06 0.83 -23.38
CA ILE A 172 -10.23 1.67 -23.64
C ILE A 172 -10.60 2.47 -22.37
N ALA A 173 -10.54 1.84 -21.19
CA ALA A 173 -10.80 2.52 -19.92
C ALA A 173 -9.83 3.70 -19.73
N ILE A 174 -8.53 3.49 -19.93
CA ILE A 174 -7.51 4.54 -19.83
C ILE A 174 -7.77 5.65 -20.86
N LYS A 175 -8.09 5.33 -22.12
CA LYS A 175 -8.46 6.34 -23.13
C LYS A 175 -9.66 7.18 -22.68
N LYS A 176 -10.73 6.55 -22.19
CA LYS A 176 -11.90 7.27 -21.66
C LYS A 176 -11.54 8.19 -20.50
N ILE A 177 -10.71 7.72 -19.55
CA ILE A 177 -10.23 8.53 -18.43
C ILE A 177 -9.44 9.75 -18.94
N ASN A 178 -8.58 9.58 -19.94
CA ASN A 178 -7.79 10.67 -20.52
C ASN A 178 -8.61 11.73 -21.24
N HIS A 179 -9.86 11.45 -21.62
CA HIS A 179 -10.79 12.44 -22.17
C HIS A 179 -11.57 13.22 -21.08
N MET A 180 -11.27 12.99 -19.80
CA MET A 180 -11.92 13.67 -18.68
C MET A 180 -10.99 14.68 -18.00
N THR A 181 -11.58 15.80 -17.57
CA THR A 181 -10.93 16.66 -16.56
C THR A 181 -10.96 15.96 -15.19
N PRO A 182 -10.10 16.36 -14.24
CA PRO A 182 -10.12 15.81 -12.88
C PRO A 182 -11.51 15.90 -12.21
N ASP A 183 -12.22 17.01 -12.38
CA ASP A 183 -13.57 17.17 -11.79
C ASP A 183 -14.63 16.31 -12.49
N LYS A 184 -14.49 16.09 -13.81
CA LYS A 184 -15.34 15.13 -14.53
C LYS A 184 -15.08 13.71 -14.05
N PHE A 185 -13.82 13.33 -13.83
CA PHE A 185 -13.46 12.03 -13.27
C PHE A 185 -14.07 11.82 -11.88
N CYS A 186 -13.91 12.77 -10.95
CA CYS A 186 -14.50 12.68 -9.61
C CYS A 186 -16.03 12.52 -9.66
N ARG A 187 -16.71 13.33 -10.48
CA ARG A 187 -18.16 13.22 -10.66
C ARG A 187 -18.56 11.87 -11.28
N TYR A 188 -17.77 11.37 -12.22
CA TYR A 188 -18.01 10.06 -12.84
C TYR A 188 -17.90 8.93 -11.82
N ILE A 189 -16.84 8.92 -11.01
CA ILE A 189 -16.68 7.94 -9.91
C ILE A 189 -17.85 8.05 -8.91
N LYS A 190 -18.23 9.26 -8.50
CA LYS A 190 -19.38 9.47 -7.60
C LYS A 190 -20.69 8.92 -8.17
N LYS A 191 -20.89 9.01 -9.48
CA LYS A 191 -22.14 8.57 -10.13
C LYS A 191 -22.16 7.07 -10.43
N HIS A 192 -21.01 6.49 -10.81
CA HIS A 192 -20.96 5.17 -11.43
C HIS A 192 -20.24 4.10 -10.59
N HIS A 193 -19.49 4.47 -9.54
CA HIS A 193 -18.80 3.47 -8.72
C HIS A 193 -19.81 2.67 -7.89
N PRO A 194 -19.82 1.32 -7.95
CA PRO A 194 -20.85 0.49 -7.30
C PRO A 194 -20.77 0.52 -5.77
N ALA A 195 -19.59 0.76 -5.21
CA ALA A 195 -19.39 0.87 -3.76
C ALA A 195 -19.40 2.35 -3.30
N PRO A 196 -20.36 2.78 -2.44
CA PRO A 196 -20.41 4.14 -1.88
C PRO A 196 -19.18 4.50 -1.03
N GLN A 197 -18.56 3.50 -0.38
CA GLN A 197 -17.34 3.69 0.41
C GLN A 197 -16.19 4.22 -0.44
N ALA A 198 -16.01 3.73 -1.67
CA ALA A 198 -14.96 4.16 -2.59
C ALA A 198 -15.06 5.65 -2.94
N GLN A 199 -16.29 6.09 -3.18
CA GLN A 199 -16.60 7.47 -3.50
C GLN A 199 -16.23 8.37 -2.31
N THR A 200 -16.69 7.99 -1.12
CA THR A 200 -16.41 8.70 0.13
C THR A 200 -14.91 8.74 0.41
N TYR A 201 -14.20 7.63 0.17
CA TYR A 201 -12.77 7.51 0.38
C TYR A 201 -11.99 8.50 -0.50
N LEU A 202 -12.30 8.59 -1.80
CA LEU A 202 -11.69 9.57 -2.70
C LEU A 202 -11.81 11.00 -2.18
N TYR A 203 -13.00 11.41 -1.74
CA TYR A 203 -13.22 12.76 -1.22
C TYR A 203 -12.48 12.99 0.11
N LYS A 204 -12.51 12.03 1.04
CA LYS A 204 -11.81 12.12 2.33
C LYS A 204 -10.30 12.26 2.14
N VAL A 205 -9.68 11.36 1.37
CA VAL A 205 -8.23 11.40 1.12
C VAL A 205 -7.85 12.67 0.37
N ASN A 206 -8.62 13.09 -0.64
CA ASN A 206 -8.29 14.32 -1.37
C ASN A 206 -8.45 15.59 -0.50
N ALA A 207 -9.41 15.62 0.41
CA ALA A 207 -9.56 16.72 1.36
C ALA A 207 -8.33 16.81 2.28
N VAL A 208 -7.94 15.69 2.91
CA VAL A 208 -6.75 15.65 3.77
C VAL A 208 -5.48 16.01 2.97
N TYR A 209 -5.29 15.42 1.79
CA TYR A 209 -4.15 15.72 0.92
C TYR A 209 -3.99 17.21 0.61
N SER A 210 -5.11 17.92 0.41
CA SER A 210 -5.09 19.35 0.07
C SER A 210 -4.78 20.27 1.26
N LEU A 211 -4.93 19.76 2.49
CA LEU A 211 -4.63 20.49 3.72
C LEU A 211 -3.18 20.32 4.19
N ILE A 212 -2.46 19.33 3.66
CA ILE A 212 -1.06 19.11 4.00
C ILE A 212 -0.21 20.05 3.14
N HIS A 213 0.36 21.08 3.78
CA HIS A 213 1.25 22.03 3.15
C HIS A 213 2.67 21.45 2.98
N HIS A 214 3.41 21.96 1.99
CA HIS A 214 4.85 21.68 1.90
C HIS A 214 5.53 22.29 3.13
N GLN A 215 6.23 21.46 3.91
CA GLN A 215 7.24 21.93 4.85
C GLN A 215 8.51 22.26 4.09
#